data_AF-A0A1Y4S6N7-F1
#
_entry.id   AF-A0A1Y4S6N7-F1
#
_cell.length_a   1.000
_cell.length_b   1.000
_cell.length_c   1.000
_cell.angle_alpha   90.00
_cell.angle_beta   90.00
_cell.angle_gamma   90.00
#
_symmetry.space_group_name_H-M   'P 1'
#
loop_
_entity.id
_entity.type
_entity.pdbx_description
1 polymer ?
#
loop_
_entity_poly.entity_id
_entity_poly.type
_entity_poly.pdbx_seq_one_letter_code
_entity_poly.pdbx_strand_id
1 'polypeptide(L)'
;MLIYMMMLETPEEKSLFEQIYLEYRGLMFHVAYEILHNEQDAEDAVHQAFVKIAENIKKIDAPVCPKTHSYVVTIVEHQAIDQYKLSKRLY
;
A
#
# COMPACT_ATOMS: atom_id res chain seq x y z
N MET A 1 11.52 1.92 0.38
CA MET A 1 11.92 0.68 1.08
C MET A 1 12.52 0.91 2.45
N LEU A 2 13.62 1.67 2.62
CA LEU A 2 14.27 1.83 3.93
C LEU A 2 13.34 2.37 5.03
N ILE A 3 12.45 3.31 4.69
CA ILE A 3 11.50 3.92 5.63
C ILE A 3 10.57 2.87 6.25
N TYR A 4 10.02 1.94 5.46
CA TYR A 4 9.10 0.92 5.96
C TYR A 4 9.80 -0.08 6.89
N MET A 5 11.05 -0.42 6.60
CA MET A 5 11.82 -1.40 7.39
C MET A 5 12.13 -0.92 8.81
N MET A 6 12.14 0.40 9.04
CA MET A 6 12.31 0.98 10.38
C MET A 6 11.07 0.81 11.27
N MET A 7 9.91 0.53 10.66
CA MET A 7 8.64 0.32 11.38
C MET A 7 8.47 -1.12 11.88
N LEU A 8 9.33 -2.04 11.42
CA LEU A 8 9.22 -3.48 11.63
C LEU A 8 10.26 -3.92 12.65
N GLU A 9 9.84 -4.67 13.67
CA GLU A 9 10.65 -5.01 14.83
C GLU A 9 11.52 -6.24 14.54
N THR A 10 10.95 -7.23 13.87
CA THR A 10 11.57 -8.55 13.67
C THR A 10 12.06 -8.78 12.24
N PRO A 11 13.09 -9.63 12.04
CA PRO A 11 13.52 -10.05 10.70
C PRO A 11 12.40 -10.72 9.89
N GLU A 12 11.52 -11.48 10.55
CA GLU A 12 10.42 -12.19 9.92
C GLU A 12 9.39 -11.21 9.35
N GLU A 13 9.01 -10.18 10.12
CA GLU A 13 8.12 -9.11 9.64
C GLU A 13 8.72 -8.34 8.46
N LYS A 14 10.03 -8.05 8.51
CA LYS A 14 10.75 -7.38 7.41
C LYS A 14 10.72 -8.21 6.14
N SER A 15 10.97 -9.52 6.25
CA SER A 15 10.93 -10.43 5.11
C SER A 15 9.50 -10.57 4.55
N LEU A 16 8.49 -10.69 5.41
CA LEU A 16 7.09 -10.74 4.99
C LEU A 16 6.69 -9.47 4.24
N PHE A 17 7.01 -8.30 4.80
CA PHE A 17 6.72 -7.01 4.18
C PHE A 17 7.45 -6.83 2.86
N GLU A 18 8.73 -7.21 2.78
CA GLU A 18 9.51 -7.13 1.55
C GLU A 18 8.87 -7.94 0.41
N GLN A 19 8.43 -9.16 0.70
CA GLN A 19 7.74 -10.00 -0.28
C GLN A 19 6.44 -9.36 -0.76
N ILE A 20 5.62 -8.81 0.15
CA ILE A 20 4.40 -8.08 -0.19
C ILE A 20 4.71 -6.86 -1.06
N TYR A 21 5.76 -6.11 -0.71
CA TYR A 21 6.15 -4.91 -1.46
C TYR A 21 6.57 -5.25 -2.89
N LEU A 22 7.45 -6.24 -3.06
CA LEU A 22 7.94 -6.64 -4.38
C LEU A 22 6.82 -7.20 -5.25
N GLU A 23 5.91 -7.99 -4.67
CA GLU A 23 4.78 -8.58 -5.38
C GLU A 23 3.75 -7.52 -5.80
N TYR A 24 3.36 -6.63 -4.89
CA TYR A 24 2.15 -5.83 -5.07
C TYR A 24 2.39 -4.37 -5.43
N ARG A 25 3.62 -3.82 -5.37
CA ARG A 25 3.86 -2.41 -5.69
C ARG A 25 3.33 -2.01 -7.07
N GLY A 26 3.58 -2.84 -8.08
CA GLY A 26 3.13 -2.57 -9.45
C GLY A 26 1.60 -2.57 -9.59
N LEU A 27 0.95 -3.58 -8.98
CA LEU A 27 -0.51 -3.67 -8.94
C LEU A 27 -1.13 -2.48 -8.21
N MET A 28 -0.61 -2.14 -7.03
CA MET A 28 -1.12 -1.05 -6.21
C MET A 28 -0.99 0.29 -6.94
N PHE A 29 0.13 0.52 -7.63
CA PHE A 29 0.30 1.71 -8.45
C PHE A 29 -0.72 1.78 -9.58
N HIS A 30 -0.92 0.69 -10.32
CA HIS A 30 -1.92 0.64 -11.38
C HIS A 30 -3.32 0.97 -10.85
N VAL A 31 -3.74 0.34 -9.76
CA VAL A 31 -5.04 0.60 -9.11
C VAL A 31 -5.19 2.05 -8.67
N ALA A 32 -4.17 2.63 -8.02
CA ALA A 32 -4.20 4.03 -7.59
C ALA A 32 -4.28 5.00 -8.78
N TYR A 33 -3.53 4.72 -9.85
CA TYR A 33 -3.48 5.54 -11.04
C TYR A 33 -4.81 5.57 -11.80
N GLU A 34 -5.52 4.44 -11.87
CA GLU A 34 -6.85 4.38 -12.48
C GLU A 34 -7.89 5.24 -11.74
N ILE A 35 -7.66 5.57 -10.46
CA ILE A 35 -8.56 6.42 -9.66
C ILE A 35 -8.14 7.89 -9.73
N LEU A 36 -6.84 8.16 -9.60
CA LEU A 36 -6.30 9.51 -9.43
C LEU A 36 -5.91 10.17 -10.75
N HIS A 37 -5.58 9.39 -11.77
CA HIS A 37 -5.08 9.84 -13.08
C HIS A 37 -3.91 10.83 -13.00
N ASN A 38 -3.13 10.74 -11.93
CA ASN A 38 -1.93 11.54 -11.68
C ASN A 38 -0.87 10.62 -11.06
N GLU A 39 0.32 10.60 -11.66
CA GLU A 39 1.40 9.70 -11.23
C GLU A 39 1.88 9.99 -9.81
N GLN A 40 2.08 11.28 -9.48
CA GLN A 40 2.56 11.69 -8.15
C GLN A 40 1.53 11.33 -7.08
N ASP A 41 0.26 11.63 -7.34
CA ASP A 41 -0.81 11.28 -6.41
C ASP A 41 -0.93 9.76 -6.24
N ALA A 42 -0.76 8.99 -7.32
CA ALA A 42 -0.80 7.53 -7.28
C ALA A 42 0.39 6.96 -6.47
N GLU A 43 1.60 7.49 -6.67
CA GLU A 43 2.77 7.10 -5.87
C GLU A 43 2.56 7.42 -4.38
N ASP A 44 1.98 8.58 -4.07
CA ASP A 44 1.66 8.97 -2.69
C ASP A 44 0.62 8.03 -2.06
N ALA A 45 -0.45 7.70 -2.77
CA ALA A 45 -1.47 6.76 -2.29
C ALA A 45 -0.87 5.36 -2.02
N VAL A 46 0.00 4.88 -2.92
CA VAL A 46 0.74 3.62 -2.74
C VAL A 46 1.67 3.68 -1.53
N HIS A 47 2.38 4.79 -1.34
CA HIS A 47 3.22 4.99 -0.17
C HIS A 47 2.42 4.89 1.13
N GLN A 48 1.31 5.64 1.23
CA GLN A 48 0.43 5.60 2.40
C GLN A 48 -0.17 4.21 2.65
N ALA A 49 -0.51 3.49 1.58
CA ALA A 49 -0.98 2.12 1.68
C ALA A 49 0.09 1.20 2.28
N PHE A 50 1.35 1.31 1.84
CA PHE A 50 2.46 0.54 2.39
C PHE A 50 2.78 0.90 3.85
N VAL A 51 2.65 2.16 4.24
CA VAL A 51 2.75 2.55 5.67
C VAL A 51 1.70 1.80 6.49
N LYS A 52 0.43 1.81 6.06
CA LYS A 52 -0.65 1.08 6.75
C LYS A 52 -0.43 -0.44 6.79
N ILE A 53 0.12 -1.00 5.72
CA ILE A 53 0.49 -2.43 5.67
C ILE A 53 1.58 -2.73 6.70
N ALA A 54 2.62 -1.88 6.81
CA ALA A 54 3.68 -2.06 7.78
C ALA A 54 3.15 -1.98 9.23
N GLU A 55 2.29 -1.00 9.53
CA GLU A 55 1.63 -0.87 10.84
C GLU A 55 0.78 -2.08 11.22
N ASN A 56 0.24 -2.80 10.23
CA ASN A 56 -0.66 -3.93 10.43
C ASN A 56 -0.05 -5.27 9.98
N ILE A 57 1.27 -5.34 9.84
CA ILE A 57 1.98 -6.52 9.31
C ILE A 57 1.67 -7.80 10.11
N LYS A 58 1.48 -7.66 11.43
CA LYS A 58 1.16 -8.76 12.36
C LYS A 58 -0.18 -9.43 12.06
N LYS A 59 -1.03 -8.83 11.23
CA LYS A 59 -2.34 -9.38 10.81
C LYS A 59 -2.26 -10.17 9.49
N ILE A 60 -1.11 -10.16 8.83
CA ILE A 60 -0.91 -10.81 7.53
C ILE A 60 -0.23 -12.16 7.75
N ASP A 61 -0.94 -13.24 7.47
CA ASP A 61 -0.45 -14.60 7.73
C ASP A 61 0.49 -15.10 6.62
N ALA A 62 0.28 -14.66 5.38
CA ALA A 62 1.05 -15.09 4.21
C ALA A 62 1.25 -13.94 3.22
N PRO A 63 2.44 -13.82 2.60
CA PRO A 63 2.75 -12.71 1.70
C PRO A 63 1.90 -12.74 0.43
N VAL A 64 1.72 -13.93 -0.18
CA VAL A 64 1.01 -14.08 -1.44
C VAL A 64 -0.11 -15.09 -1.27
N CYS A 65 -1.33 -14.58 -1.14
CA CYS A 65 -2.54 -15.39 -1.12
C CYS A 65 -3.75 -14.52 -1.48
N PRO A 66 -4.91 -15.11 -1.81
CA PRO A 66 -6.12 -14.34 -2.15
C PRO A 66 -6.52 -13.33 -1.06
N LYS A 67 -6.35 -13.69 0.23
CA LYS A 67 -6.62 -12.80 1.36
C LYS A 67 -5.70 -11.57 1.35
N THR A 68 -4.40 -11.76 1.17
CA THR A 68 -3.42 -10.65 1.15
C THR A 68 -3.60 -9.79 -0.09
N HIS A 69 -3.87 -10.39 -1.26
CA HIS A 69 -4.21 -9.67 -2.47
C HIS A 69 -5.42 -8.73 -2.27
N SER A 70 -6.54 -9.25 -1.75
CA SER A 70 -7.71 -8.43 -1.47
C SER A 70 -7.40 -7.33 -0.44
N TYR A 71 -6.58 -7.64 0.56
CA TYR A 71 -6.19 -6.69 1.60
C TYR A 71 -5.39 -5.51 1.03
N VAL A 72 -4.34 -5.77 0.24
CA VAL A 72 -3.50 -4.69 -0.32
C VAL A 72 -4.27 -3.82 -1.33
N VAL A 73 -5.12 -4.43 -2.16
CA VAL A 73 -5.98 -3.70 -3.12
C VAL A 73 -6.96 -2.80 -2.38
N THR A 74 -7.66 -3.33 -1.38
CA THR A 74 -8.62 -2.54 -0.58
C THR A 74 -7.95 -1.32 0.08
N ILE A 75 -6.74 -1.50 0.63
CA ILE A 75 -6.03 -0.39 1.28
C ILE A 75 -5.69 0.71 0.28
N VAL A 76 -5.10 0.35 -0.87
CA VAL A 76 -4.68 1.35 -1.85
C VAL A 76 -5.87 2.05 -2.51
N GLU A 77 -6.97 1.33 -2.79
CA GLU A 77 -8.20 1.94 -3.30
C GLU A 77 -8.74 2.97 -2.32
N HIS A 78 -8.80 2.65 -1.03
CA HIS A 78 -9.22 3.61 -0.02
C HIS A 78 -8.29 4.83 0.06
N GLN A 79 -6.96 4.65 -0.01
CA GLN A 79 -6.03 5.78 -0.01
C GLN A 79 -6.22 6.67 -1.24
N ALA A 80 -6.35 6.08 -2.43
CA ALA A 80 -6.57 6.83 -3.66
C ALA A 80 -7.91 7.57 -3.66
N ILE A 81 -8.99 6.95 -3.18
CA ILE A 81 -10.31 7.58 -3.07
C ILE A 81 -10.28 8.74 -2.07
N ASP A 82 -9.62 8.57 -0.92
CA ASP A 82 -9.52 9.62 0.10
C ASP A 82 -8.73 10.81 -0.44
N GLN A 83 -7.61 10.57 -1.13
CA GLN A 83 -6.83 11.62 -1.80
C GLN A 83 -7.62 12.32 -2.89
N TYR A 84 -8.33 11.58 -3.74
CA TYR A 84 -9.21 12.16 -4.78
C TYR A 84 -10.27 13.09 -4.17
N LYS A 85 -10.91 12.69 -3.06
CA LYS A 85 -11.89 13.51 -2.35
C LYS A 85 -11.25 14.79 -1.78
N LEU A 86 -10.03 14.72 -1.25
CA LEU A 86 -9.31 15.88 -0.74
C LEU A 86 -8.99 16.85 -1.87
N SER A 87 -8.46 16.36 -3.00
CA SER A 87 -8.17 17.19 -4.17
C SER A 87 -9.44 17.90 -4.67
N LYS A 88 -10.58 17.20 -4.76
CA LYS A 88 -11.85 17.83 -5.16
C LYS A 88 -12.44 18.85 -4.18
N ARG A 89 -12.06 18.84 -2.91
CA ARG A 89 -12.52 19.84 -1.94
C ARG A 89 -11.74 21.15 -2.01
N LEU A 90 -10.55 21.10 -2.62
CA LEU A 90 -9.64 22.24 -2.74
C LEU A 90 -9.86 23.06 -4.03
N TYR A 91 -10.82 22.66 -4.87
CA TYR A 91 -11.28 23.35 -6.08
C TYR A 91 -12.79 23.56 -6.04
#